data_AF-A0A250XCM1-F1
#
_entry.id   AF-A0A250XCM1-F1
#
_cell.length_a   1.000
_cell.length_b   1.000
_cell.length_c   1.000
_cell.angle_alpha   90.00
_cell.angle_beta   90.00
_cell.angle_gamma   90.00
#
_symmetry.space_group_name_H-M   'P 1'
#
loop_
_entity.id
_entity.type
_entity.pdbx_description
1 polymer ?
#
loop_
_entity_poly.entity_id
_entity_poly.type
_entity_poly.pdbx_seq_one_letter_code
_entity_poly.pdbx_strand_id
1 'polypeptide(L)'
;MAQAANETPVTNDDNENVTIQTSHFEVAEQRPASTLLQDEVIVQQQRFDPAIAARHEYIGVVEELPGGFILLEEGSVHRLPAVSLPDVVLMPGSTLPMLLSTPAELSLLNSALNQPKPRHRLFAVVYQPRWQHRAPTRMEPSSFLQDLVACTAEIRQIRRQDDGSVYIVAKGRQRIVRIKGDGQLASQAWDATNNGYHMDVRVLPEGEVHPLPLPWRQGLAHWPAWAARSQDPAWLSTRALHLCRIMLPAAVHFSGGALELSYWLAANLPLGIETRVALLQCRSSADRLHMEIDLLQEIGTVRCGACLAPVARAEDVMAMTEEGVSSVFVNSHGYVHDMATFSVVNGMSYQGRPETEHCWFPGYEWTICNCQGCYTHLGWRYKAVQPGLIPSMFWGLRRPALSNETAVPNGSGRGLKHDSPLRRHLNLLIGHGLVDSDEYEEENEWRELSPSPPRLATLHMFMARMQRALGQQFGSNWDQN
;
A
#
# COMPACT_ATOMS: atom_id res chain seq x y z
N MET A 1 -81.34 24.42 85.17
CA MET A 1 -81.91 23.28 85.93
C MET A 1 -82.04 22.10 84.98
N ALA A 2 -81.30 21.00 85.25
CA ALA A 2 -81.40 19.63 84.68
C ALA A 2 -81.19 19.47 83.15
N GLN A 3 -80.42 18.55 82.56
CA GLN A 3 -79.67 17.30 82.89
C GLN A 3 -78.63 17.09 81.75
N ALA A 4 -77.32 16.89 82.00
CA ALA A 4 -76.55 15.62 81.99
C ALA A 4 -76.59 14.82 80.65
N ALA A 5 -75.50 14.80 79.84
CA ALA A 5 -74.33 13.88 79.87
C ALA A 5 -74.65 12.48 79.30
N ASN A 6 -73.77 11.68 78.68
CA ASN A 6 -72.50 11.75 77.96
C ASN A 6 -72.33 10.33 77.35
N GLU A 7 -71.35 10.13 76.47
CA GLU A 7 -70.59 8.88 76.29
C GLU A 7 -71.16 7.67 75.52
N THR A 8 -70.29 7.22 74.60
CA THR A 8 -70.20 5.99 73.78
C THR A 8 -70.24 4.68 74.60
N PRO A 9 -70.40 3.47 74.01
CA PRO A 9 -69.20 2.67 73.60
C PRO A 9 -69.40 1.51 72.57
N VAL A 10 -68.28 0.82 72.22
CA VAL A 10 -68.13 -0.65 71.97
C VAL A 10 -68.59 -1.20 70.59
N THR A 11 -67.91 -2.08 69.82
CA THR A 11 -66.62 -2.83 69.83
C THR A 11 -66.39 -3.52 68.47
N ASN A 12 -65.11 -3.69 68.11
CA ASN A 12 -64.36 -4.78 67.42
C ASN A 12 -65.02 -5.57 66.26
N ASP A 13 -64.49 -5.67 65.03
CA ASP A 13 -63.18 -6.14 64.51
C ASP A 13 -62.85 -7.63 64.77
N ASP A 14 -62.79 -8.40 63.68
CA ASP A 14 -62.33 -9.80 63.60
C ASP A 14 -61.07 -9.90 62.71
N ASN A 15 -60.22 -10.84 63.12
CA ASN A 15 -59.16 -11.52 62.37
C ASN A 15 -57.79 -10.85 62.19
N GLU A 16 -56.97 -11.07 63.22
CA GLU A 16 -55.77 -11.93 63.17
C GLU A 16 -54.96 -11.95 61.86
N ASN A 17 -53.82 -11.26 61.83
CA ASN A 17 -52.54 -11.91 62.17
C ASN A 17 -51.41 -10.88 62.21
N VAL A 18 -50.98 -10.58 63.43
CA VAL A 18 -49.84 -9.74 63.79
C VAL A 18 -49.13 -10.54 64.89
N THR A 19 -47.83 -10.80 64.86
CA THR A 19 -46.79 -9.89 65.34
C THR A 19 -45.46 -10.46 64.82
N ILE A 20 -44.77 -9.83 63.87
CA ILE A 20 -43.86 -8.66 64.02
C ILE A 20 -42.68 -8.99 64.95
N GLN A 21 -41.50 -8.52 64.55
CA GLN A 21 -40.62 -7.62 65.33
C GLN A 21 -39.17 -7.98 65.08
N THR A 22 -38.27 -7.06 64.77
CA THR A 22 -38.22 -5.58 64.73
C THR A 22 -36.79 -5.27 64.22
N SER A 23 -36.37 -4.10 63.74
CA SER A 23 -36.65 -2.68 64.00
C SER A 23 -35.85 -1.92 62.93
N HIS A 24 -36.41 -0.94 62.19
CA HIS A 24 -36.43 0.51 62.53
C HIS A 24 -35.01 1.10 62.67
N PHE A 25 -34.56 2.17 61.98
CA PHE A 25 -35.10 3.40 61.37
C PHE A 25 -34.19 3.77 60.16
N GLU A 26 -34.54 4.59 59.16
CA GLU A 26 -34.59 6.07 59.24
C GLU A 26 -35.01 6.68 57.88
N VAL A 27 -35.38 7.95 57.93
CA VAL A 27 -36.24 8.75 57.01
C VAL A 27 -35.65 9.03 55.62
N ALA A 28 -36.49 9.04 54.58
CA ALA A 28 -36.23 9.82 53.36
C ALA A 28 -37.53 10.32 52.70
N GLU A 29 -37.62 11.64 52.61
CA GLU A 29 -38.65 12.42 51.93
C GLU A 29 -38.71 12.12 50.42
N GLN A 30 -39.91 12.31 49.87
CA GLN A 30 -40.29 12.08 48.48
C GLN A 30 -39.38 12.81 47.46
N ARG A 31 -38.97 12.10 46.41
CA ARG A 31 -38.62 12.67 45.10
C ARG A 31 -39.52 12.04 44.03
N PRO A 32 -40.00 12.82 43.04
CA PRO A 32 -40.96 12.33 42.07
C PRO A 32 -40.28 11.39 41.08
N ALA A 33 -41.03 10.38 40.63
CA ALA A 33 -40.63 9.44 39.61
C ALA A 33 -40.26 10.17 38.30
N SER A 34 -38.97 10.22 37.99
CA SER A 34 -38.48 10.46 36.63
C SER A 34 -37.96 9.14 36.11
N THR A 35 -38.83 8.42 35.41
CA THR A 35 -38.48 7.24 34.65
C THR A 35 -37.71 7.69 33.41
N LEU A 36 -36.39 7.81 33.52
CA LEU A 36 -35.51 7.84 32.35
C LEU A 36 -35.33 6.39 31.90
N LEU A 37 -36.24 5.91 31.07
CA LEU A 37 -35.92 4.83 30.14
C LEU A 37 -34.97 5.44 29.11
N GLN A 38 -33.66 5.32 29.35
CA GLN A 38 -32.71 5.38 28.26
C GLN A 38 -32.96 4.12 27.45
N ASP A 39 -33.67 4.25 26.33
CA ASP A 39 -33.68 3.21 25.30
C ASP A 39 -32.23 2.99 24.88
N GLU A 40 -31.60 1.92 25.40
CA GLU A 40 -30.34 1.43 24.86
C GLU A 40 -30.64 0.97 23.42
N VAL A 41 -30.43 1.88 22.46
CA VAL A 41 -30.44 1.53 21.04
C VAL A 41 -29.30 0.55 20.84
N ILE A 42 -29.64 -0.75 20.74
CA ILE A 42 -28.69 -1.79 20.35
C ILE A 42 -28.30 -1.51 18.90
N VAL A 43 -27.23 -0.75 18.72
CA VAL A 43 -26.67 -0.47 17.40
C VAL A 43 -26.05 -1.76 16.87
N GLN A 44 -26.68 -2.37 15.87
CA GLN A 44 -26.13 -3.54 15.19
C GLN A 44 -24.81 -3.15 14.53
N GLN A 45 -23.74 -3.87 14.89
CA GLN A 45 -22.43 -3.67 14.28
C GLN A 45 -22.39 -4.37 12.92
N GLN A 46 -22.12 -3.60 11.86
CA GLN A 46 -21.93 -4.12 10.51
C GLN A 46 -20.50 -3.83 10.07
N ARG A 47 -19.77 -4.84 9.60
CA ARG A 47 -18.46 -4.62 8.99
C ARG A 47 -18.63 -4.17 7.54
N PHE A 48 -17.85 -3.18 7.13
CA PHE A 48 -17.73 -2.83 5.72
C PHE A 48 -17.23 -4.04 4.92
N ASP A 49 -17.84 -4.29 3.76
CA ASP A 49 -17.44 -5.34 2.83
C ASP A 49 -16.33 -4.81 1.90
N PRO A 50 -15.06 -5.25 2.03
CA PRO A 50 -13.96 -4.78 1.19
C PRO A 50 -14.14 -5.11 -0.30
N ALA A 51 -15.00 -6.07 -0.63
CA ALA A 51 -15.25 -6.49 -2.00
C ALA A 51 -15.96 -5.39 -2.81
N ILE A 52 -16.75 -4.53 -2.15
CA ILE A 52 -17.42 -3.37 -2.76
C ILE A 52 -16.40 -2.39 -3.36
N ALA A 53 -15.37 -2.08 -2.59
CA ALA A 53 -14.31 -1.15 -3.03
C ALA A 53 -13.41 -1.80 -4.09
N ALA A 54 -13.10 -3.10 -3.95
CA ALA A 54 -12.30 -3.84 -4.93
C ALA A 54 -12.99 -3.98 -6.30
N ARG A 55 -14.32 -4.12 -6.33
CA ARG A 55 -15.11 -4.12 -7.58
C ARG A 55 -15.34 -2.73 -8.18
N HIS A 56 -14.84 -1.67 -7.53
CA HIS A 56 -15.09 -0.29 -7.89
C HIS A 56 -16.59 0.03 -8.08
N GLU A 57 -17.46 -0.41 -7.16
CA GLU A 57 -18.92 -0.24 -7.33
C GLU A 57 -19.39 1.22 -7.47
N TYR A 58 -18.58 2.19 -7.02
CA TYR A 58 -18.83 3.62 -7.27
C TYR A 58 -18.78 4.00 -8.76
N ILE A 59 -18.12 3.19 -9.60
CA ILE A 59 -18.14 3.31 -11.07
C ILE A 59 -19.46 2.79 -11.63
N GLY A 60 -20.24 2.01 -10.89
CA GLY A 60 -21.50 1.39 -11.32
C GLY A 60 -21.31 0.15 -12.19
N VAL A 61 -22.35 -0.22 -12.94
CA VAL A 61 -22.36 -1.46 -13.73
C VAL A 61 -21.38 -1.37 -14.91
N VAL A 62 -20.34 -2.20 -14.87
CA VAL A 62 -19.33 -2.34 -15.92
C VAL A 62 -19.53 -3.65 -16.70
N GLU A 63 -19.28 -3.61 -18.01
CA GLU A 63 -19.32 -4.78 -18.89
C GLU A 63 -17.93 -5.42 -18.94
N GLU A 64 -17.83 -6.74 -18.68
CA GLU A 64 -16.60 -7.49 -18.86
C GLU A 64 -16.39 -7.85 -20.33
N LEU A 65 -15.23 -7.49 -20.87
CA LEU A 65 -14.91 -7.77 -22.26
C LEU A 65 -14.60 -9.26 -22.46
N PRO A 66 -15.35 -9.99 -23.32
CA PRO A 66 -15.22 -11.43 -23.46
C PRO A 66 -13.90 -11.83 -24.12
N GLY A 67 -13.41 -13.03 -23.83
CA GLY A 67 -12.22 -13.60 -24.47
C GLY A 67 -10.95 -13.55 -23.61
N GLY A 68 -10.06 -14.51 -23.85
CA GLY A 68 -8.80 -14.63 -23.14
C GLY A 68 -7.76 -13.60 -23.57
N PHE A 69 -6.90 -13.24 -22.63
CA PHE A 69 -5.72 -12.41 -22.84
C PHE A 69 -4.51 -13.28 -23.20
N ILE A 70 -3.62 -12.76 -24.04
CA ILE A 70 -2.36 -13.41 -24.41
C ILE A 70 -1.22 -12.45 -24.06
N LEU A 71 -0.27 -12.94 -23.26
CA LEU A 71 0.94 -12.19 -22.94
C LEU A 71 1.79 -12.02 -24.20
N LEU A 72 2.46 -10.87 -24.29
CA LEU A 72 3.45 -10.63 -25.33
C LEU A 72 4.71 -11.44 -25.03
N GLU A 73 5.40 -11.89 -26.08
CA GLU A 73 6.66 -12.62 -25.96
C GLU A 73 7.73 -11.77 -25.28
N GLU A 74 8.52 -12.35 -24.37
CA GLU A 74 9.61 -11.62 -23.69
C GLU A 74 10.67 -11.15 -24.69
N GLY A 75 11.20 -9.94 -24.51
CA GLY A 75 12.17 -9.34 -25.43
C GLY A 75 11.58 -8.79 -26.73
N SER A 76 10.32 -9.13 -27.06
CA SER A 76 9.66 -8.65 -28.27
C SER A 76 9.36 -7.15 -28.24
N VAL A 77 9.34 -6.54 -29.42
CA VAL A 77 9.10 -5.10 -29.60
C VAL A 77 7.71 -4.85 -30.18
N HIS A 78 6.98 -3.92 -29.58
CA HIS A 78 5.60 -3.59 -29.96
C HIS A 78 5.36 -2.09 -29.95
N ARG A 79 4.53 -1.61 -30.88
CA ARG A 79 3.97 -0.27 -30.83
C ARG A 79 2.62 -0.31 -30.10
N LEU A 80 2.51 0.35 -28.96
CA LEU A 80 1.28 0.38 -28.14
C LEU A 80 0.78 1.81 -27.96
N PRO A 81 -0.54 2.05 -27.88
CA PRO A 81 -1.07 3.29 -27.35
C PRO A 81 -0.61 3.43 -25.89
N ALA A 82 -0.38 4.65 -25.43
CA ALA A 82 0.28 4.94 -24.17
C ALA A 82 -0.40 6.09 -23.44
N VAL A 83 -0.47 5.98 -22.11
CA VAL A 83 -0.90 7.05 -21.21
C VAL A 83 0.18 7.32 -20.18
N SER A 84 0.34 8.60 -19.85
CA SER A 84 1.21 9.05 -18.77
C SER A 84 0.38 9.35 -17.54
N LEU A 85 0.68 8.67 -16.42
CA LEU A 85 0.02 8.90 -15.13
C LEU A 85 1.05 9.40 -14.12
N PRO A 86 1.02 10.69 -13.73
CA PRO A 86 2.08 11.29 -12.91
C PRO A 86 2.12 10.83 -11.46
N ASP A 87 1.04 10.24 -10.95
CA ASP A 87 0.87 9.84 -9.56
C ASP A 87 0.68 8.31 -9.44
N VAL A 88 0.91 7.55 -10.50
CA VAL A 88 0.66 6.10 -10.52
C VAL A 88 1.87 5.36 -11.07
N VAL A 89 2.37 4.41 -10.29
CA VAL A 89 3.30 3.38 -10.75
C VAL A 89 2.50 2.08 -10.81
N LEU A 90 2.11 1.68 -12.02
CA LEU A 90 1.33 0.46 -12.24
C LEU A 90 2.26 -0.76 -12.13
N MET A 91 1.91 -1.67 -11.23
CA MET A 91 2.59 -2.97 -11.12
C MET A 91 1.80 -4.02 -11.89
N PRO A 92 2.49 -5.02 -12.49
CA PRO A 92 1.84 -6.24 -12.94
C PRO A 92 0.90 -6.83 -11.89
N GLY A 93 -0.28 -7.28 -12.31
CA GLY A 93 -1.33 -7.80 -11.43
C GLY A 93 -2.23 -6.77 -10.76
N SER A 94 -1.83 -5.48 -10.69
CA SER A 94 -2.64 -4.43 -10.06
C SER A 94 -3.79 -3.95 -10.95
N THR A 95 -4.90 -3.55 -10.34
CA THR A 95 -6.07 -2.98 -11.01
C THR A 95 -5.90 -1.47 -11.20
N LEU A 96 -6.35 -0.95 -12.34
CA LEU A 96 -6.29 0.47 -12.72
C LEU A 96 -7.63 0.92 -13.30
N PRO A 97 -8.49 1.56 -12.50
CA PRO A 97 -9.67 2.24 -13.01
C PRO A 97 -9.30 3.61 -13.62
N MET A 98 -9.94 3.97 -14.74
CA MET A 98 -9.78 5.28 -15.39
C MET A 98 -11.12 5.77 -15.93
N LEU A 99 -11.32 7.08 -15.91
CA LEU A 99 -12.42 7.76 -16.60
C LEU A 99 -11.83 8.52 -17.79
N LEU A 100 -12.16 8.06 -18.99
CA LEU A 100 -11.69 8.61 -20.25
C LEU A 100 -12.73 9.59 -20.75
N SER A 101 -12.38 10.88 -20.81
CA SER A 101 -13.32 11.96 -21.13
C SER A 101 -12.82 12.88 -22.23
N THR A 102 -11.50 13.03 -22.34
CA THR A 102 -10.89 13.82 -23.39
C THR A 102 -10.87 13.03 -24.70
N PRO A 103 -10.93 13.71 -25.86
CA PRO A 103 -10.82 13.00 -27.13
C PRO A 103 -9.46 12.30 -27.28
N ALA A 104 -8.46 12.67 -26.47
CA ALA A 104 -7.19 11.98 -26.45
C ALA A 104 -7.26 10.60 -25.79
N GLU A 105 -7.86 10.55 -24.60
CA GLU A 105 -8.10 9.33 -23.86
C GLU A 105 -9.04 8.37 -24.60
N LEU A 106 -10.06 8.91 -25.27
CA LEU A 106 -10.98 8.12 -26.09
C LEU A 106 -10.28 7.54 -27.34
N SER A 107 -9.34 8.26 -27.93
CA SER A 107 -8.50 7.74 -29.03
C SER A 107 -7.57 6.62 -28.54
N LEU A 108 -7.00 6.74 -27.33
CA LEU A 108 -6.24 5.67 -26.69
C LEU A 108 -7.09 4.40 -26.53
N LEU A 109 -8.33 4.53 -26.03
CA LEU A 109 -9.25 3.42 -25.91
C LEU A 109 -9.54 2.76 -27.25
N ASN A 110 -9.91 3.56 -28.26
CA ASN A 110 -10.22 3.05 -29.59
C ASN A 110 -8.99 2.35 -30.21
N SER A 111 -7.80 2.90 -30.02
CA SER A 111 -6.54 2.28 -30.47
C SER A 111 -6.27 0.96 -29.75
N ALA A 112 -6.48 0.90 -28.43
CA ALA A 112 -6.34 -0.33 -27.64
C ALA A 112 -7.29 -1.43 -28.13
N LEU A 113 -8.57 -1.10 -28.34
CA LEU A 113 -9.59 -2.07 -28.75
C LEU A 113 -9.48 -2.53 -30.20
N ASN A 114 -8.98 -1.69 -31.11
CA ASN A 114 -8.91 -2.02 -32.54
C ASN A 114 -7.57 -2.66 -32.96
N GLN A 115 -6.59 -2.76 -32.07
CA GLN A 115 -5.34 -3.46 -32.36
C GLN A 115 -5.57 -4.96 -32.60
N PRO A 116 -4.80 -5.59 -33.52
CA PRO A 116 -4.83 -7.03 -33.71
C PRO A 116 -4.22 -7.77 -32.52
N LYS A 117 -4.60 -9.04 -32.34
CA LYS A 117 -3.92 -9.93 -31.39
C LYS A 117 -2.43 -10.06 -31.77
N PRO A 118 -1.51 -10.18 -30.80
CA PRO A 118 -1.74 -10.28 -29.35
C PRO A 118 -1.91 -8.93 -28.63
N ARG A 119 -1.83 -7.78 -29.32
CA ARG A 119 -1.90 -6.43 -28.70
C ARG A 119 -3.32 -5.92 -28.40
N HIS A 120 -4.34 -6.68 -28.79
CA HIS A 120 -5.74 -6.33 -28.56
C HIS A 120 -5.98 -6.04 -27.07
N ARG A 121 -6.58 -4.87 -26.77
CA ARG A 121 -6.87 -4.31 -25.43
C ARG A 121 -5.67 -3.85 -24.61
N LEU A 122 -4.46 -3.87 -25.18
CA LEU A 122 -3.26 -3.40 -24.49
C LEU A 122 -2.95 -1.94 -24.76
N PHE A 123 -2.55 -1.26 -23.69
CA PHE A 123 -1.92 0.05 -23.72
C PHE A 123 -0.77 0.10 -22.70
N ALA A 124 0.15 1.03 -22.88
CA ALA A 124 1.28 1.27 -21.98
C ALA A 124 0.91 2.33 -20.94
N VAL A 125 1.24 2.07 -19.67
CA VAL A 125 1.11 3.04 -18.57
C VAL A 125 2.49 3.46 -18.12
N VAL A 126 2.82 4.72 -18.37
CA VAL A 126 4.12 5.31 -18.08
C VAL A 126 4.00 6.23 -16.88
N TYR A 127 4.90 6.06 -15.91
CA TYR A 127 5.07 7.03 -14.84
C TYR A 127 5.84 8.24 -15.37
N GLN A 128 5.35 9.46 -15.10
CA GLN A 128 6.06 10.69 -15.43
C GLN A 128 6.24 11.53 -14.16
N PRO A 129 7.49 11.76 -13.71
CA PRO A 129 7.73 12.54 -12.52
C PRO A 129 7.23 13.97 -12.72
N ARG A 130 6.44 14.46 -11.75
CA ARG A 130 6.11 15.89 -11.65
C ARG A 130 7.34 16.61 -11.13
N TRP A 131 8.07 17.29 -12.02
CA TRP A 131 9.18 18.15 -11.63
C TRP A 131 8.67 19.29 -10.74
N GLN A 132 8.75 19.12 -9.42
CA GLN A 132 8.57 20.21 -8.47
C GLN A 132 9.89 20.98 -8.35
N HIS A 133 10.06 22.07 -9.11
CA HIS A 133 10.88 23.27 -8.85
C HIS A 133 12.22 23.20 -8.06
N ARG A 134 12.88 22.05 -7.93
CA ARG A 134 14.04 21.90 -7.02
C ARG A 134 15.14 20.98 -7.54
N ALA A 135 15.40 21.02 -8.84
CA ALA A 135 16.69 20.57 -9.38
C ALA A 135 17.49 21.82 -9.82
N PRO A 136 18.69 22.06 -9.27
CA PRO A 136 19.59 23.07 -9.82
C PRO A 136 20.07 22.57 -11.18
N THR A 137 19.78 23.35 -12.22
CA THR A 137 20.51 23.50 -13.49
C THR A 137 21.21 22.27 -14.10
N ARG A 138 20.87 22.01 -15.38
CA ARG A 138 21.71 21.36 -16.43
C ARG A 138 21.51 19.87 -16.77
N MET A 139 20.38 19.23 -16.43
CA MET A 139 19.99 17.95 -17.09
C MET A 139 18.76 18.14 -17.97
N GLU A 140 18.88 17.72 -19.24
CA GLU A 140 17.78 17.66 -20.20
C GLU A 140 16.69 16.71 -19.66
N PRO A 141 15.41 17.15 -19.52
CA PRO A 141 14.31 16.35 -18.95
C PRO A 141 14.00 15.05 -19.71
N SER A 142 14.51 14.93 -20.94
CA SER A 142 14.13 13.90 -21.90
C SER A 142 14.93 12.60 -21.80
N SER A 143 16.12 12.58 -21.17
CA SER A 143 16.95 11.37 -21.04
C SER A 143 16.48 10.44 -19.92
N PHE A 144 16.07 10.98 -18.77
CA PHE A 144 15.69 10.18 -17.59
C PHE A 144 14.43 9.33 -17.81
N LEU A 145 13.50 9.79 -18.65
CA LEU A 145 12.28 9.04 -19.00
C LEU A 145 12.55 7.89 -19.99
N GLN A 146 13.77 7.76 -20.53
CA GLN A 146 14.09 6.79 -21.58
C GLN A 146 14.28 5.38 -21.01
N ASP A 147 14.90 5.27 -19.84
CA ASP A 147 15.22 3.99 -19.21
C ASP A 147 14.20 3.56 -18.15
N LEU A 148 13.14 4.36 -17.96
CA LEU A 148 12.15 4.08 -16.96
C LEU A 148 11.28 2.89 -17.37
N VAL A 149 11.34 1.84 -16.56
CA VAL A 149 10.43 0.69 -16.69
C VAL A 149 8.99 1.13 -16.43
N ALA A 150 8.12 0.77 -17.36
CA ALA A 150 6.68 1.00 -17.34
C ALA A 150 5.94 -0.35 -17.33
N CYS A 151 4.61 -0.31 -17.32
CA CYS A 151 3.78 -1.52 -17.31
C CYS A 151 2.74 -1.48 -18.44
N THR A 152 2.51 -2.61 -19.11
CA THR A 152 1.33 -2.79 -19.96
C THR A 152 0.09 -2.94 -19.10
N ALA A 153 -1.03 -2.42 -19.59
CA ALA A 153 -2.33 -2.55 -18.98
C ALA A 153 -3.31 -3.15 -20.00
N GLU A 154 -4.03 -4.18 -19.59
CA GLU A 154 -5.10 -4.79 -20.37
C GLU A 154 -6.44 -4.26 -19.92
N ILE A 155 -7.23 -3.72 -20.85
CA ILE A 155 -8.61 -3.31 -20.59
C ILE A 155 -9.47 -4.56 -20.40
N ARG A 156 -10.03 -4.71 -19.19
CA ARG A 156 -10.84 -5.87 -18.79
C ARG A 156 -12.33 -5.53 -18.79
N GLN A 157 -12.68 -4.35 -18.32
CA GLN A 157 -14.08 -3.92 -18.20
C GLN A 157 -14.26 -2.50 -18.75
N ILE A 158 -15.45 -2.23 -19.28
CA ILE A 158 -15.82 -0.92 -19.85
C ILE A 158 -17.22 -0.54 -19.39
N ARG A 159 -17.43 0.75 -19.11
CA ARG A 159 -18.76 1.36 -19.01
C ARG A 159 -18.79 2.66 -19.80
N ARG A 160 -19.66 2.74 -20.81
CA ARG A 160 -19.92 3.97 -21.58
C ARG A 160 -20.98 4.82 -20.86
N GLN A 161 -20.80 6.12 -20.85
CA GLN A 161 -21.72 7.08 -20.26
C GLN A 161 -22.47 7.87 -21.34
N ASP A 162 -23.60 8.46 -20.97
CA ASP A 162 -24.47 9.22 -21.88
C ASP A 162 -23.80 10.51 -22.38
N ASP A 163 -22.85 11.06 -21.62
CA ASP A 163 -22.05 12.24 -21.97
C ASP A 163 -20.89 11.94 -22.93
N GLY A 164 -20.74 10.67 -23.36
CA GLY A 164 -19.69 10.21 -24.25
C GLY A 164 -18.37 9.83 -23.57
N SER A 165 -18.24 10.07 -22.26
CA SER A 165 -17.10 9.58 -21.49
C SER A 165 -17.21 8.08 -21.21
N VAL A 166 -16.07 7.46 -20.90
CA VAL A 166 -15.98 6.00 -20.76
C VAL A 166 -15.15 5.66 -19.54
N TYR A 167 -15.73 4.92 -18.60
CA TYR A 167 -14.96 4.25 -17.56
C TYR A 167 -14.34 2.97 -18.11
N ILE A 168 -13.08 2.73 -17.76
CA ILE A 168 -12.41 1.45 -17.99
C ILE A 168 -11.83 0.94 -16.67
N VAL A 169 -11.80 -0.39 -16.53
CA VAL A 169 -11.01 -1.06 -15.50
C VAL A 169 -9.99 -1.92 -16.22
N ALA A 170 -8.71 -1.58 -16.03
CA ALA A 170 -7.59 -2.27 -16.63
C ALA A 170 -6.79 -3.05 -15.58
N LYS A 171 -6.02 -4.06 -16.03
CA LYS A 171 -5.12 -4.84 -15.17
C LYS A 171 -3.69 -4.75 -15.69
N GLY A 172 -2.74 -4.44 -14.81
CA GLY A 172 -1.31 -4.46 -15.13
C GLY A 172 -0.86 -5.87 -15.54
N ARG A 173 -0.04 -5.99 -16.59
CA ARG A 173 0.36 -7.29 -17.15
C ARG A 173 1.87 -7.52 -17.17
N GLN A 174 2.63 -6.75 -17.94
CA GLN A 174 4.05 -7.01 -18.16
C GLN A 174 4.86 -5.72 -18.03
N ARG A 175 6.07 -5.86 -17.51
CA ARG A 175 7.05 -4.78 -17.54
C ARG A 175 7.51 -4.51 -18.96
N ILE A 176 7.67 -3.24 -19.28
CA ILE A 176 8.10 -2.76 -20.58
C ILE A 176 9.09 -1.62 -20.39
N VAL A 177 9.97 -1.44 -21.36
CA VAL A 177 10.80 -0.24 -21.47
C VAL A 177 10.56 0.40 -22.82
N ARG A 178 10.63 1.73 -22.88
CA ARG A 178 10.56 2.46 -24.15
C ARG A 178 11.82 2.17 -24.97
N ILE A 179 11.68 2.00 -26.27
CA ILE A 179 12.84 1.95 -27.19
C ILE A 179 12.93 3.22 -28.04
N LYS A 180 14.15 3.62 -28.40
CA LYS A 180 14.37 4.63 -29.44
C LYS A 180 14.07 3.98 -30.79
N GLY A 181 13.44 4.74 -31.69
CA GLY A 181 13.51 4.40 -33.10
C GLY A 181 14.93 4.68 -33.56
N ASP A 182 15.66 3.64 -33.97
CA ASP A 182 16.89 3.83 -34.72
C ASP A 182 16.54 4.58 -36.02
N GLY A 183 17.44 5.45 -36.48
CA GLY A 183 17.21 6.35 -37.62
C GLY A 183 16.51 5.65 -38.79
N GLN A 184 15.49 6.33 -39.33
CA GLN A 184 14.56 5.97 -40.42
C GLN A 184 13.17 5.46 -40.02
N LEU A 185 12.94 5.01 -38.78
CA LEU A 185 11.58 4.73 -38.27
C LEU A 185 11.29 5.37 -36.91
N ALA A 186 12.14 6.29 -36.46
CA ALA A 186 11.78 7.27 -35.46
C ALA A 186 10.68 8.17 -36.02
N SER A 187 9.42 7.73 -35.99
CA SER A 187 8.31 8.67 -36.09
C SER A 187 8.38 9.55 -34.84
N GLN A 188 9.12 10.66 -34.97
CA GLN A 188 8.61 11.93 -34.49
C GLN A 188 7.17 12.04 -34.98
N ALA A 189 6.26 11.76 -34.06
CA ALA A 189 4.86 12.05 -34.20
C ALA A 189 4.33 12.06 -32.75
N TRP A 190 4.69 13.06 -31.94
CA TRP A 190 3.83 14.24 -31.84
C TRP A 190 3.03 14.51 -33.12
N ASP A 191 2.10 13.61 -33.43
CA ASP A 191 1.08 13.95 -34.41
C ASP A 191 0.06 14.78 -33.64
N ALA A 192 0.26 16.09 -33.63
CA ALA A 192 -0.69 17.04 -33.05
C ALA A 192 -2.09 16.93 -33.67
N THR A 193 -2.25 16.13 -34.74
CA THR A 193 -3.54 15.84 -35.37
C THR A 193 -4.20 14.54 -34.89
N ASN A 194 -3.46 13.64 -34.22
CA ASN A 194 -3.97 12.34 -33.80
C ASN A 194 -3.79 12.15 -32.28
N ASN A 195 -4.89 12.36 -31.59
CA ASN A 195 -5.10 12.50 -30.16
C ASN A 195 -4.68 11.26 -29.31
N GLY A 196 -3.53 10.61 -29.50
CA GLY A 196 -3.13 9.47 -28.68
C GLY A 196 -1.66 9.13 -28.82
N TYR A 197 -0.93 9.16 -27.70
CA TYR A 197 0.48 8.78 -27.69
C TYR A 197 0.58 7.30 -28.06
N HIS A 198 1.32 6.98 -29.12
CA HIS A 198 1.81 5.62 -29.35
C HIS A 198 3.28 5.57 -29.00
N MET A 199 3.73 4.46 -28.42
CA MET A 199 5.10 4.26 -27.98
C MET A 199 5.59 2.90 -28.45
N ASP A 200 6.80 2.88 -28.99
CA ASP A 200 7.52 1.64 -29.26
C ASP A 200 8.16 1.17 -27.95
N VAL A 201 7.84 -0.07 -27.57
CA VAL A 201 8.22 -0.66 -26.30
C VAL A 201 8.83 -2.03 -26.51
N ARG A 202 9.78 -2.39 -25.63
CA ARG A 202 10.30 -3.74 -25.51
C ARG A 202 9.73 -4.38 -24.25
N VAL A 203 9.18 -5.59 -24.39
CA VAL A 203 8.71 -6.40 -23.28
C VAL A 203 9.92 -6.90 -22.49
N LEU A 204 9.96 -6.63 -21.19
CA LEU A 204 11.06 -7.09 -20.34
C LEU A 204 10.78 -8.51 -19.85
N PRO A 205 11.80 -9.37 -19.79
CA PRO A 205 11.66 -10.69 -19.19
C PRO A 205 11.45 -10.58 -17.69
N GLU A 206 10.75 -11.54 -17.07
CA GLU A 206 10.59 -11.58 -15.61
C GLU A 206 11.71 -12.30 -14.86
N GLY A 207 12.78 -12.65 -15.59
CA GLY A 207 13.93 -13.39 -15.10
C GLY A 207 13.58 -14.85 -14.85
N GLU A 208 14.26 -15.78 -15.51
CA GLU A 208 14.09 -17.20 -15.18
C GLU A 208 14.57 -17.45 -13.74
N VAL A 209 13.65 -17.90 -12.89
CA VAL A 209 14.03 -18.43 -11.58
C VAL A 209 14.58 -19.83 -11.82
N HIS A 210 15.87 -19.93 -12.12
CA HIS A 210 16.53 -21.21 -12.07
C HIS A 210 16.59 -21.65 -10.61
N PRO A 211 15.98 -22.78 -10.25
CA PRO A 211 16.05 -23.24 -8.89
C PRO A 211 17.52 -23.60 -8.64
N LEU A 212 18.08 -23.17 -7.50
CA LEU A 212 19.51 -23.27 -7.21
C LEU A 212 20.11 -24.62 -7.65
N PRO A 213 21.35 -24.68 -8.19
CA PRO A 213 21.97 -25.94 -8.56
C PRO A 213 21.88 -26.97 -7.40
N LEU A 214 21.65 -28.24 -7.72
CA LEU A 214 21.47 -29.30 -6.72
C LEU A 214 22.57 -29.31 -5.62
N PRO A 215 23.86 -29.15 -5.96
CA PRO A 215 24.93 -29.08 -4.96
C PRO A 215 24.76 -27.93 -3.95
N TRP A 216 24.19 -26.80 -4.37
CA TRP A 216 23.91 -25.66 -3.49
C TRP A 216 22.76 -25.98 -2.54
N ARG A 217 21.69 -26.63 -3.02
CA ARG A 217 20.57 -27.07 -2.17
C ARG A 217 20.96 -28.13 -1.16
N GLN A 218 21.94 -28.97 -1.50
CA GLN A 218 22.46 -30.03 -0.63
C GLN A 218 23.57 -29.54 0.33
N GLY A 219 23.93 -28.24 0.29
CA GLY A 219 25.02 -27.70 1.11
C GLY A 219 26.41 -28.21 0.73
N LEU A 220 26.55 -28.75 -0.49
CA LEU A 220 27.79 -29.27 -1.06
C LEU A 220 28.58 -28.20 -1.83
N ALA A 221 28.01 -26.99 -1.98
CA ALA A 221 28.72 -25.85 -2.54
C ALA A 221 29.77 -25.31 -1.56
N HIS A 222 30.85 -24.73 -2.08
CA HIS A 222 31.86 -24.03 -1.28
C HIS A 222 31.34 -22.74 -0.64
N TRP A 223 30.13 -22.30 -1.00
CA TRP A 223 29.48 -21.13 -0.43
C TRP A 223 28.66 -21.51 0.82
N PRO A 224 28.60 -20.62 1.83
CA PRO A 224 27.74 -20.84 2.98
C PRO A 224 26.26 -20.98 2.60
N ALA A 225 25.50 -21.77 3.34
CA ALA A 225 24.07 -21.97 3.09
C ALA A 225 23.24 -20.68 3.09
N TRP A 226 23.68 -19.61 3.79
CA TRP A 226 23.01 -18.32 3.75
C TRP A 226 23.11 -17.63 2.38
N ALA A 227 24.22 -17.80 1.66
CA ALA A 227 24.44 -17.19 0.34
C ALA A 227 23.57 -17.88 -0.74
N ALA A 228 23.41 -19.19 -0.62
CA ALA A 228 22.46 -19.93 -1.45
C ALA A 228 21.03 -19.46 -1.19
N ARG A 229 20.59 -19.39 0.08
CA ARG A 229 19.24 -18.93 0.45
C ARG A 229 18.92 -17.51 -0.01
N SER A 230 19.91 -16.61 -0.04
CA SER A 230 19.70 -15.27 -0.58
C SER A 230 19.39 -15.26 -2.08
N GLN A 231 19.57 -16.35 -2.82
CA GLN A 231 19.24 -16.40 -4.25
C GLN A 231 18.02 -17.30 -4.53
N ASP A 232 17.33 -17.79 -3.49
CA ASP A 232 16.16 -18.66 -3.62
C ASP A 232 14.86 -17.86 -3.43
N PRO A 233 14.07 -17.62 -4.50
CA PRO A 233 12.83 -16.85 -4.39
C PRO A 233 11.78 -17.50 -3.50
N ALA A 234 11.78 -18.83 -3.32
CA ALA A 234 10.86 -19.50 -2.41
C ALA A 234 11.20 -19.18 -0.94
N TRP A 235 12.50 -19.17 -0.61
CA TRP A 235 12.97 -18.78 0.71
C TRP A 235 12.70 -17.30 1.00
N LEU A 236 12.98 -16.43 0.02
CA LEU A 236 12.71 -14.99 0.12
C LEU A 236 11.21 -14.72 0.30
N SER A 237 10.37 -15.43 -0.44
CA SER A 237 8.91 -15.34 -0.31
C SER A 237 8.44 -15.68 1.10
N THR A 238 8.93 -16.79 1.66
CA THR A 238 8.61 -17.20 3.03
C THR A 238 9.04 -16.14 4.05
N ARG A 239 10.22 -15.56 3.86
CA ARG A 239 10.75 -14.49 4.72
C ARG A 239 9.90 -13.21 4.62
N ALA A 240 9.54 -12.79 3.41
CA ALA A 240 8.73 -11.60 3.18
C ALA A 240 7.33 -11.74 3.79
N LEU A 241 6.65 -12.88 3.56
CA LEU A 241 5.36 -13.20 4.17
C LEU A 241 5.41 -13.17 5.70
N HIS A 242 6.48 -13.72 6.30
CA HIS A 242 6.67 -13.69 7.74
C HIS A 242 6.81 -12.27 8.29
N LEU A 243 7.54 -11.39 7.61
CA LEU A 243 7.76 -10.01 8.02
C LEU A 243 6.50 -9.15 7.85
N CYS A 244 5.75 -9.35 6.76
CA CYS A 244 4.59 -8.52 6.47
C CYS A 244 3.31 -8.94 7.20
N ARG A 245 3.23 -10.15 7.77
CA ARG A 245 1.99 -10.72 8.36
C ARG A 245 1.23 -9.82 9.34
N ILE A 246 1.93 -8.98 10.09
CA ILE A 246 1.30 -8.08 11.08
C ILE A 246 0.67 -6.89 10.36
N MET A 247 1.40 -6.31 9.41
CA MET A 247 0.98 -5.13 8.65
C MET A 247 -0.04 -5.49 7.55
N LEU A 248 0.10 -6.66 6.95
CA LEU A 248 -0.73 -7.15 5.84
C LEU A 248 -1.32 -8.52 6.22
N PRO A 249 -2.41 -8.58 7.01
CA PRO A 249 -3.03 -9.85 7.39
C PRO A 249 -3.46 -10.72 6.21
N ALA A 250 -3.79 -10.10 5.07
CA ALA A 250 -4.12 -10.78 3.82
C ALA A 250 -2.98 -11.67 3.30
N ALA A 251 -1.72 -11.38 3.66
CA ALA A 251 -0.55 -12.15 3.25
C ALA A 251 -0.62 -13.62 3.69
N VAL A 252 -1.33 -13.93 4.80
CA VAL A 252 -1.47 -15.31 5.30
C VAL A 252 -2.21 -16.21 4.31
N HIS A 253 -3.08 -15.64 3.48
CA HIS A 253 -3.87 -16.38 2.49
C HIS A 253 -3.27 -16.32 1.08
N PHE A 254 -2.07 -15.74 0.94
CA PHE A 254 -1.41 -15.63 -0.36
C PHE A 254 -0.97 -17.00 -0.86
N SER A 255 -1.32 -17.34 -2.11
CA SER A 255 -1.08 -18.66 -2.70
C SER A 255 -0.30 -18.64 -4.03
N GLY A 256 0.16 -17.47 -4.47
CA GLY A 256 0.96 -17.32 -5.70
C GLY A 256 2.42 -17.72 -5.54
N GLY A 257 3.17 -17.71 -6.65
CA GLY A 257 4.61 -17.89 -6.65
C GLY A 257 5.37 -16.64 -6.22
N ALA A 258 6.71 -16.71 -6.26
CA ALA A 258 7.57 -15.61 -5.86
C ALA A 258 7.40 -14.36 -6.73
N LEU A 259 7.13 -14.54 -8.02
CA LEU A 259 6.88 -13.44 -8.95
C LEU A 259 5.60 -12.70 -8.58
N GLU A 260 4.49 -13.43 -8.43
CA GLU A 260 3.20 -12.86 -8.05
C GLU A 260 3.27 -12.21 -6.66
N LEU A 261 3.98 -12.84 -5.71
CA LEU A 261 4.14 -12.29 -4.37
C LEU A 261 4.88 -10.95 -4.39
N SER A 262 5.98 -10.87 -5.14
CA SER A 262 6.77 -9.64 -5.23
C SER A 262 5.92 -8.49 -5.80
N TYR A 263 5.12 -8.72 -6.84
CA TYR A 263 4.23 -7.67 -7.33
C TYR A 263 3.09 -7.34 -6.38
N TRP A 264 2.54 -8.34 -5.69
CA TRP A 264 1.49 -8.11 -4.69
C TRP A 264 1.98 -7.29 -3.50
N LEU A 265 3.21 -7.55 -3.01
CA LEU A 265 3.86 -6.75 -1.96
C LEU A 265 4.14 -5.33 -2.47
N ALA A 266 4.77 -5.19 -3.63
CA ALA A 266 4.98 -3.88 -4.25
C ALA A 266 3.67 -3.10 -4.42
N ALA A 267 2.55 -3.76 -4.71
CA ALA A 267 1.24 -3.14 -4.82
C ALA A 267 0.64 -2.74 -3.46
N ASN A 268 0.95 -3.44 -2.38
CA ASN A 268 0.30 -3.28 -1.06
C ASN A 268 1.11 -2.53 -0.01
N LEU A 269 2.42 -2.42 -0.15
CA LEU A 269 3.23 -1.66 0.81
C LEU A 269 2.93 -0.14 0.70
N PRO A 270 2.85 0.60 1.82
CA PRO A 270 2.61 2.05 1.85
C PRO A 270 3.89 2.82 1.50
N LEU A 271 4.32 2.67 0.25
CA LEU A 271 5.59 3.17 -0.28
C LEU A 271 5.41 4.45 -1.09
N GLY A 272 6.36 5.37 -0.94
CA GLY A 272 6.50 6.54 -1.80
C GLY A 272 6.86 6.18 -3.24
N ILE A 273 6.69 7.14 -4.16
CA ILE A 273 6.76 6.90 -5.60
C ILE A 273 8.13 6.43 -6.09
N GLU A 274 9.22 6.97 -5.54
CA GLU A 274 10.59 6.61 -5.93
C GLU A 274 10.90 5.14 -5.63
N THR A 275 10.50 4.67 -4.45
CA THR A 275 10.65 3.26 -4.06
C THR A 275 9.81 2.34 -4.95
N ARG A 276 8.58 2.74 -5.29
CA ARG A 276 7.73 1.98 -6.21
C ARG A 276 8.36 1.86 -7.59
N VAL A 277 8.93 2.95 -8.10
CA VAL A 277 9.69 2.93 -9.36
C VAL A 277 10.87 1.95 -9.29
N ALA A 278 11.64 1.96 -8.21
CA ALA A 278 12.75 1.02 -8.03
C ALA A 278 12.30 -0.45 -8.03
N LEU A 279 11.20 -0.75 -7.33
CA LEU A 279 10.62 -2.10 -7.31
C LEU A 279 10.18 -2.56 -8.71
N LEU A 280 9.63 -1.65 -9.51
CA LEU A 280 9.26 -1.94 -10.90
C LEU A 280 10.50 -2.15 -11.79
N GLN A 281 11.61 -1.47 -11.51
CA GLN A 281 12.87 -1.61 -12.25
C GLN A 281 13.63 -2.92 -11.92
N CYS A 282 13.38 -3.55 -10.76
CA CYS A 282 14.00 -4.83 -10.40
C CYS A 282 13.86 -5.86 -11.53
N ARG A 283 15.00 -6.46 -11.92
CA ARG A 283 15.10 -7.34 -13.10
C ARG A 283 14.52 -8.73 -12.84
N SER A 284 14.53 -9.17 -11.58
CA SER A 284 14.01 -10.46 -11.15
C SER A 284 13.08 -10.32 -9.93
N SER A 285 12.26 -11.34 -9.69
CA SER A 285 11.48 -11.44 -8.45
C SER A 285 12.36 -11.56 -7.20
N ALA A 286 13.55 -12.15 -7.31
CA ALA A 286 14.51 -12.26 -6.20
C ALA A 286 15.00 -10.87 -5.76
N ASP A 287 15.45 -10.05 -6.71
CA ASP A 287 15.94 -8.68 -6.43
C ASP A 287 14.83 -7.83 -5.80
N ARG A 288 13.60 -7.97 -6.33
CA ARG A 288 12.42 -7.29 -5.80
C ARG A 288 12.11 -7.72 -4.38
N LEU A 289 12.11 -9.03 -4.10
CA LEU A 289 11.86 -9.58 -2.77
C LEU A 289 12.94 -9.17 -1.76
N HIS A 290 14.21 -9.07 -2.15
CA HIS A 290 15.26 -8.52 -1.27
C HIS A 290 14.95 -7.09 -0.86
N MET A 291 14.68 -6.23 -1.84
CA MET A 291 14.32 -4.85 -1.57
C MET A 291 13.08 -4.74 -0.67
N GLU A 292 12.07 -5.59 -0.90
CA GLU A 292 10.87 -5.66 -0.07
C GLU A 292 11.15 -6.15 1.35
N ILE A 293 12.03 -7.12 1.54
CA ILE A 293 12.45 -7.61 2.86
C ILE A 293 13.16 -6.50 3.64
N ASP A 294 14.05 -5.75 2.99
CA ASP A 294 14.75 -4.60 3.60
C ASP A 294 13.74 -3.50 3.97
N LEU A 295 12.83 -3.19 3.04
CA LEU A 295 11.73 -2.25 3.26
C LEU A 295 10.86 -2.65 4.45
N LEU A 296 10.44 -3.91 4.53
CA LEU A 296 9.60 -4.43 5.60
C LEU A 296 10.26 -4.33 6.98
N GLN A 297 11.60 -4.35 7.03
CA GLN A 297 12.35 -4.20 8.27
C GLN A 297 12.47 -2.72 8.70
N GLU A 298 12.42 -1.78 7.76
CA GLU A 298 12.72 -0.36 8.01
C GLU A 298 11.51 0.59 7.93
N ILE A 299 10.41 0.19 7.29
CA ILE A 299 9.30 1.08 6.89
C ILE A 299 8.67 1.86 8.05
N GLY A 300 8.70 1.31 9.26
CA GLY A 300 8.37 1.91 10.57
C GLY A 300 7.37 3.08 10.60
N THR A 301 7.80 4.27 10.17
CA THR A 301 6.99 5.50 10.15
C THR A 301 6.74 5.99 8.72
N VAL A 302 5.47 6.22 8.40
CA VAL A 302 5.04 6.88 7.16
C VAL A 302 4.98 8.39 7.40
N ARG A 303 5.53 9.16 6.47
CA ARG A 303 5.70 10.62 6.59
C ARG A 303 5.08 11.35 5.41
N CYS A 304 4.86 12.65 5.59
CA CYS A 304 4.53 13.55 4.49
C CYS A 304 5.70 13.61 3.50
N GLY A 305 5.46 13.35 2.22
CA GLY A 305 6.49 13.41 1.18
C GLY A 305 7.08 14.81 0.94
N ALA A 306 6.36 15.88 1.32
CA ALA A 306 6.81 17.26 1.12
C ALA A 306 7.67 17.81 2.27
N CYS A 307 7.34 17.50 3.53
CA CYS A 307 8.01 18.08 4.70
C CYS A 307 8.57 17.04 5.70
N LEU A 308 8.41 15.75 5.43
CA LEU A 308 8.84 14.62 6.28
C LEU A 308 8.24 14.57 7.69
N ALA A 309 7.23 15.41 7.97
CA ALA A 309 6.46 15.31 9.19
C ALA A 309 5.85 13.90 9.33
N PRO A 310 5.92 13.26 10.51
CA PRO A 310 5.33 11.95 10.73
C PRO A 310 3.81 12.02 10.58
N VAL A 311 3.25 11.07 9.85
CA VAL A 311 1.83 11.02 9.47
C VAL A 311 1.14 9.81 10.08
N ALA A 312 1.73 8.62 9.96
CA ALA A 312 1.18 7.37 10.49
C ALA A 312 2.31 6.39 10.79
N ARG A 313 2.04 5.32 11.54
CA ARG A 313 2.94 4.17 11.62
C ARG A 313 2.59 3.19 10.50
N ALA A 314 3.58 2.45 10.01
CA ALA A 314 3.34 1.45 8.97
C ALA A 314 2.39 0.34 9.46
N GLU A 315 2.39 0.04 10.77
CA GLU A 315 1.47 -0.93 11.39
C GLU A 315 0.01 -0.45 11.46
N ASP A 316 -0.25 0.86 11.28
CA ASP A 316 -1.61 1.41 11.31
C ASP A 316 -2.38 1.19 9.99
N VAL A 317 -1.73 0.64 8.96
CA VAL A 317 -2.41 0.31 7.70
C VAL A 317 -3.56 -0.67 7.94
N MET A 318 -4.61 -0.54 7.15
CA MET A 318 -5.76 -1.43 7.22
C MET A 318 -6.29 -1.74 5.83
N ALA A 319 -6.81 -2.95 5.65
CA ALA A 319 -7.38 -3.36 4.38
C ALA A 319 -8.84 -2.90 4.27
N MET A 320 -9.10 -2.00 3.33
CA MET A 320 -10.46 -1.57 2.96
C MET A 320 -10.85 -2.07 1.56
N THR A 321 -9.99 -2.87 0.92
CA THR A 321 -10.26 -3.60 -0.33
C THR A 321 -9.82 -5.05 -0.19
N GLU A 322 -10.39 -5.97 -0.98
CA GLU A 322 -9.91 -7.35 -1.05
C GLU A 322 -8.50 -7.48 -1.64
N GLU A 323 -8.07 -6.48 -2.43
CA GLU A 323 -6.71 -6.42 -2.99
C GLU A 323 -5.65 -6.14 -1.91
N GLY A 324 -6.07 -5.54 -0.78
CA GLY A 324 -5.30 -5.39 0.44
C GLY A 324 -5.43 -3.98 1.05
N VAL A 325 -4.31 -3.40 1.47
CA VAL A 325 -4.29 -2.09 2.18
C VAL A 325 -4.11 -0.91 1.24
N SER A 326 -3.79 -1.17 -0.02
CA SER A 326 -3.66 -0.15 -1.07
C SER A 326 -4.55 -0.48 -2.25
N SER A 327 -5.06 0.54 -2.92
CA SER A 327 -5.87 0.39 -4.13
C SER A 327 -5.85 1.69 -4.93
N VAL A 328 -6.08 1.59 -6.23
CA VAL A 328 -6.15 2.72 -7.13
C VAL A 328 -7.61 3.08 -7.38
N PHE A 329 -7.94 4.36 -7.30
CA PHE A 329 -9.30 4.85 -7.55
C PHE A 329 -9.28 6.01 -8.54
N VAL A 330 -10.37 6.22 -9.25
CA VAL A 330 -10.56 7.38 -10.12
C VAL A 330 -11.69 8.26 -9.59
N ASN A 331 -11.50 9.57 -9.58
CA ASN A 331 -12.55 10.51 -9.19
C ASN A 331 -13.42 10.93 -10.39
N SER A 332 -14.50 11.67 -10.13
CA SER A 332 -15.44 12.16 -11.15
C SER A 332 -14.83 13.07 -12.22
N HIS A 333 -13.62 13.57 -11.98
CA HIS A 333 -12.88 14.44 -12.90
C HIS A 333 -11.78 13.69 -13.67
N GLY A 334 -11.71 12.37 -13.56
CA GLY A 334 -10.72 11.54 -14.25
C GLY A 334 -9.35 11.46 -13.60
N TYR A 335 -9.14 12.09 -12.43
CA TYR A 335 -7.89 11.94 -11.71
C TYR A 335 -7.83 10.59 -11.01
N VAL A 336 -6.77 9.85 -11.33
CA VAL A 336 -6.45 8.58 -10.71
C VAL A 336 -5.62 8.83 -9.44
N HIS A 337 -6.02 8.22 -8.33
CA HIS A 337 -5.39 8.33 -7.03
C HIS A 337 -4.96 6.96 -6.56
N ASP A 338 -3.66 6.80 -6.35
CA ASP A 338 -3.07 5.62 -5.74
C ASP A 338 -3.09 5.78 -4.21
N MET A 339 -3.91 4.98 -3.53
CA MET A 339 -4.28 5.15 -2.13
C MET A 339 -3.76 4.03 -1.24
N ALA A 340 -3.36 4.37 -0.01
CA ALA A 340 -3.19 3.42 1.09
C ALA A 340 -4.12 3.82 2.25
N THR A 341 -4.76 2.83 2.88
CA THR A 341 -5.72 3.06 3.98
C THR A 341 -5.10 2.82 5.35
N PHE A 342 -5.41 3.72 6.30
CA PHE A 342 -4.87 3.73 7.66
C PHE A 342 -5.98 3.88 8.69
N SER A 343 -5.84 3.15 9.78
CA SER A 343 -6.74 3.21 10.95
C SER A 343 -6.43 4.36 11.88
N VAL A 344 -5.19 4.88 11.89
CA VAL A 344 -4.73 5.99 12.72
C VAL A 344 -3.82 6.89 11.91
N VAL A 345 -4.07 8.20 11.97
CA VAL A 345 -3.29 9.23 11.29
C VAL A 345 -3.19 10.47 12.18
N ASN A 346 -2.00 11.07 12.25
CA ASN A 346 -1.70 12.26 13.06
C ASN A 346 -1.25 13.44 12.19
N GLY A 347 -1.26 14.65 12.76
CA GLY A 347 -0.72 15.84 12.09
C GLY A 347 -1.50 16.26 10.84
N MET A 348 -2.84 16.14 10.88
CA MET A 348 -3.73 16.48 9.77
C MET A 348 -4.54 17.74 10.05
N SER A 349 -4.78 18.49 8.98
CA SER A 349 -5.78 19.55 8.90
C SER A 349 -6.85 19.16 7.89
N TYR A 350 -8.12 19.49 8.18
CA TYR A 350 -9.25 19.08 7.37
C TYR A 350 -9.81 20.28 6.61
N GLN A 351 -10.11 20.08 5.33
CA GLN A 351 -10.63 21.11 4.44
C GLN A 351 -12.02 20.74 3.92
N GLY A 352 -12.93 21.71 3.91
CA GLY A 352 -14.28 21.54 3.39
C GLY A 352 -15.25 20.89 4.38
N ARG A 353 -16.45 20.60 3.90
CA ARG A 353 -17.47 19.83 4.63
C ARG A 353 -17.35 18.34 4.27
N PRO A 354 -17.82 17.41 5.11
CA PRO A 354 -17.93 16.01 4.72
C PRO A 354 -18.89 15.82 3.53
N GLU A 355 -18.53 14.95 2.60
CA GLU A 355 -19.28 14.66 1.39
C GLU A 355 -19.45 13.15 1.19
N THR A 356 -20.60 12.71 0.67
CA THR A 356 -20.84 11.29 0.32
C THR A 356 -20.81 11.05 -1.18
N GLU A 357 -20.76 12.13 -1.98
CA GLU A 357 -20.78 12.06 -3.44
C GLU A 357 -19.47 11.44 -3.96
N HIS A 358 -19.57 10.56 -4.96
CA HIS A 358 -18.42 9.84 -5.53
C HIS A 358 -17.50 9.17 -4.50
N CYS A 359 -18.05 8.75 -3.35
CA CYS A 359 -17.29 8.07 -2.32
C CYS A 359 -16.86 6.68 -2.79
N TRP A 360 -15.56 6.40 -2.73
CA TRP A 360 -14.99 5.09 -3.08
C TRP A 360 -15.33 3.97 -2.09
N PHE A 361 -15.77 4.34 -0.88
CA PHE A 361 -16.18 3.42 0.18
C PHE A 361 -17.63 3.73 0.56
N PRO A 362 -18.62 3.09 -0.10
CA PRO A 362 -20.04 3.31 0.20
C PRO A 362 -20.36 3.12 1.69
N GLY A 363 -21.19 4.00 2.24
CA GLY A 363 -21.48 4.05 3.68
C GLY A 363 -20.60 5.02 4.48
N TYR A 364 -19.62 5.66 3.84
CA TYR A 364 -18.77 6.69 4.45
C TYR A 364 -18.96 8.07 3.79
N GLU A 365 -18.81 9.12 4.60
CA GLU A 365 -18.56 10.48 4.14
C GLU A 365 -17.04 10.74 4.14
N TRP A 366 -16.53 11.46 3.14
CA TRP A 366 -15.12 11.81 3.02
C TRP A 366 -14.88 13.31 3.28
N THR A 367 -13.71 13.64 3.82
CA THR A 367 -13.25 15.03 4.01
C THR A 367 -11.79 15.15 3.60
N ILE A 368 -11.44 16.19 2.84
CA ILE A 368 -10.06 16.44 2.40
C ILE A 368 -9.13 16.59 3.61
N CYS A 369 -7.99 15.91 3.56
CA CYS A 369 -6.95 15.91 4.59
C CYS A 369 -5.63 16.46 4.03
N ASN A 370 -5.14 17.52 4.65
CA ASN A 370 -3.89 18.18 4.31
C ASN A 370 -2.90 18.02 5.47
N CYS A 371 -1.60 17.93 5.15
CA CYS A 371 -0.55 17.94 6.16
C CYS A 371 -0.65 19.21 7.01
N GLN A 372 -0.68 19.10 8.34
CA GLN A 372 -0.73 20.25 9.23
C GLN A 372 0.54 21.12 9.15
N GLY A 373 1.69 20.54 8.79
CA GLY A 373 2.97 21.25 8.73
C GLY A 373 3.19 22.06 7.45
N CYS A 374 2.80 21.51 6.29
CA CYS A 374 3.07 22.15 4.99
C CYS A 374 1.84 22.34 4.11
N TYR A 375 0.64 22.00 4.61
CA TYR A 375 -0.65 22.10 3.92
C TYR A 375 -0.77 21.33 2.59
N THR A 376 0.22 20.50 2.26
CA THR A 376 0.14 19.59 1.11
C THR A 376 -1.02 18.64 1.30
N HIS A 377 -1.86 18.49 0.27
CA HIS A 377 -2.94 17.51 0.25
C HIS A 377 -2.39 16.10 0.41
N LEU A 378 -2.83 15.36 1.44
CA LEU A 378 -2.37 14.00 1.71
C LEU A 378 -3.41 12.94 1.38
N GLY A 379 -4.70 13.29 1.35
CA GLY A 379 -5.77 12.36 0.98
C GLY A 379 -7.08 12.75 1.65
N TRP A 380 -7.81 11.77 2.17
CA TRP A 380 -9.14 11.95 2.74
C TRP A 380 -9.35 11.16 4.02
N ARG A 381 -10.20 11.69 4.90
CA ARG A 381 -10.73 10.98 6.07
C ARG A 381 -12.11 10.49 5.72
N TYR A 382 -12.37 9.22 5.99
CA TYR A 382 -13.65 8.57 5.81
C TYR A 382 -14.29 8.35 7.17
N LYS A 383 -15.52 8.83 7.36
CA LYS A 383 -16.30 8.63 8.58
C LYS A 383 -17.60 7.93 8.24
N ALA A 384 -17.98 6.93 9.03
CA ALA A 384 -19.22 6.20 8.82
C ALA A 384 -20.43 7.14 8.91
N VAL A 385 -21.33 7.03 7.93
CA VAL A 385 -22.59 7.80 7.90
C VAL A 385 -23.58 7.25 8.93
N GLN A 386 -23.65 5.93 9.07
CA GLN A 386 -24.53 5.25 10.02
C GLN A 386 -23.76 4.80 11.27
N PRO A 387 -24.33 4.97 12.47
CA PRO A 387 -23.81 4.32 13.68
C PRO A 387 -23.75 2.81 13.49
N GLY A 388 -22.65 2.18 13.90
CA GLY A 388 -22.50 0.71 13.86
C GLY A 388 -21.69 0.18 12.67
N LEU A 389 -21.43 0.97 11.63
CA LEU A 389 -20.51 0.58 10.57
C LEU A 389 -19.06 0.54 11.11
N ILE A 390 -18.35 -0.56 10.82
CA ILE A 390 -16.97 -0.79 11.24
C ILE A 390 -16.06 -0.84 10.01
N PRO A 391 -14.95 -0.08 9.99
CA PRO A 391 -14.55 0.92 11.01
C PRO A 391 -15.50 2.12 11.08
N SER A 392 -15.60 2.78 12.25
CA SER A 392 -16.37 4.03 12.35
C SER A 392 -15.69 5.21 11.64
N MET A 393 -14.36 5.11 11.47
CA MET A 393 -13.53 6.10 10.81
C MET A 393 -12.22 5.49 10.35
N PHE A 394 -11.69 5.96 9.24
CA PHE A 394 -10.34 5.66 8.76
C PHE A 394 -9.85 6.78 7.83
N TRP A 395 -8.63 6.65 7.31
CA TRP A 395 -8.05 7.60 6.36
C TRP A 395 -7.59 6.85 5.11
N GLY A 396 -7.86 7.39 3.94
CA GLY A 396 -7.18 7.03 2.71
C GLY A 396 -6.16 8.11 2.40
N LEU A 397 -4.87 7.76 2.36
CA LEU A 397 -3.80 8.68 2.00
C LEU A 397 -3.22 8.33 0.63
N ARG A 398 -2.93 9.35 -0.18
CA ARG A 398 -2.32 9.23 -1.50
C ARG A 398 -0.87 8.80 -1.34
N ARG A 399 -0.51 7.60 -1.80
CA ARG A 399 0.87 7.08 -1.71
C ARG A 399 1.93 8.00 -2.32
N PRO A 400 1.69 8.67 -3.47
CA PRO A 400 2.65 9.63 -4.02
C PRO A 400 2.92 10.85 -3.13
N ALA A 401 2.03 11.14 -2.17
CA ALA A 401 2.20 12.23 -1.21
C ALA A 401 2.88 11.76 0.09
N LEU A 402 3.28 10.49 0.18
CA LEU A 402 3.92 9.88 1.34
C LEU A 402 5.39 9.58 1.07
N SER A 403 6.16 9.49 2.14
CA SER A 403 7.56 9.05 2.12
C SER A 403 7.85 8.15 3.32
N ASN A 404 8.75 7.18 3.12
CA ASN A 404 9.28 6.31 4.16
C ASN A 404 10.71 6.70 4.53
N GLU A 405 11.23 7.78 3.96
CA GLU A 405 12.60 8.23 4.24
C GLU A 405 12.73 8.76 5.68
N THR A 406 13.86 8.44 6.30
CA THR A 406 14.22 9.01 7.59
C THR A 406 14.99 10.32 7.40
N ALA A 407 14.60 11.37 8.12
CA ALA A 407 15.38 12.59 8.18
C ALA A 407 16.66 12.34 8.99
N VAL A 408 17.85 12.46 8.39
CA VAL A 408 19.10 12.50 9.15
C VAL A 408 19.30 13.93 9.65
N PRO A 409 19.40 14.17 10.98
CA PRO A 409 19.68 15.49 11.50
C PRO A 409 21.08 15.93 11.08
N ASN A 410 21.20 17.05 10.38
CA ASN A 410 22.52 17.63 10.10
C ASN A 410 23.18 18.13 11.38
N GLY A 411 24.35 17.60 11.70
CA GLY A 411 25.35 18.35 12.44
C GLY A 411 25.84 19.49 11.55
N SER A 412 25.31 20.70 11.76
CA SER A 412 25.64 21.97 11.09
C SER A 412 25.16 22.15 9.63
N GLY A 413 24.40 23.23 9.40
CA GLY A 413 24.10 23.77 8.06
C GLY A 413 22.88 23.19 7.37
N ARG A 414 22.01 24.05 6.84
CA ARG A 414 20.71 23.72 6.23
C ARG A 414 20.86 22.75 5.04
N GLY A 415 20.30 21.54 5.18
CA GLY A 415 20.08 20.60 4.07
C GLY A 415 19.98 19.16 4.56
N LEU A 416 18.76 18.59 4.61
CA LEU A 416 18.57 17.18 4.97
C LEU A 416 19.40 16.29 4.03
N LYS A 417 20.36 15.52 4.57
CA LYS A 417 21.00 14.44 3.83
C LYS A 417 20.15 13.17 3.96
N HIS A 418 19.88 12.54 2.83
CA HIS A 418 19.12 11.30 2.72
C HIS A 418 20.13 10.15 2.57
N ASP A 419 20.31 9.31 3.58
CA ASP A 419 21.15 8.10 3.52
C ASP A 419 20.40 6.94 4.17
N SER A 420 19.63 6.20 3.36
CA SER A 420 19.02 4.94 3.73
C SER A 420 19.62 3.81 2.88
N PRO A 421 19.65 2.56 3.35
CA PRO A 421 20.00 1.39 2.54
C PRO A 421 19.17 1.33 1.25
N LEU A 422 17.91 1.74 1.32
CA LEU A 422 17.04 2.04 0.17
C LEU A 422 17.61 3.06 -0.78
N ARG A 423 18.09 4.22 -0.30
CA ARG A 423 18.74 5.23 -1.16
C ARG A 423 20.01 4.69 -1.78
N ARG A 424 20.79 3.85 -1.09
CA ARG A 424 21.98 3.20 -1.66
C ARG A 424 21.60 2.21 -2.75
N HIS A 425 20.57 1.39 -2.53
CA HIS A 425 20.08 0.44 -3.52
C HIS A 425 19.42 1.14 -4.73
N LEU A 426 18.64 2.21 -4.49
CA LEU A 426 18.13 3.13 -5.50
C LEU A 426 19.29 3.78 -6.28
N ASN A 427 20.33 4.27 -5.61
CA ASN A 427 21.50 4.86 -6.27
C ASN A 427 22.31 3.83 -7.05
N LEU A 428 22.31 2.54 -6.66
CA LEU A 428 22.94 1.47 -7.44
C LEU A 428 22.10 1.12 -8.68
N LEU A 429 20.78 0.98 -8.53
CA LEU A 429 19.87 0.71 -9.65
C LEU A 429 19.77 1.87 -10.64
N ILE A 430 19.79 3.12 -10.15
CA ILE A 430 19.69 4.34 -10.96
C ILE A 430 21.09 4.80 -11.42
N GLY A 431 22.15 4.53 -10.66
CA GLY A 431 23.53 4.96 -10.94
C GLY A 431 24.25 4.16 -12.03
N HIS A 432 23.84 2.90 -12.29
CA HIS A 432 24.33 2.12 -13.44
C HIS A 432 23.62 2.46 -14.76
N GLY A 433 22.88 3.57 -14.83
CA GLY A 433 22.25 4.11 -16.05
C GLY A 433 22.95 5.34 -16.63
N LEU A 434 24.22 5.59 -16.33
CA LEU A 434 24.99 6.74 -16.85
C LEU A 434 26.45 6.39 -17.16
N VAL A 435 26.69 5.27 -17.83
CA VAL A 435 27.93 5.07 -18.61
C VAL A 435 27.50 4.67 -20.01
N ASP A 436 28.09 5.34 -21.00
CA ASP A 436 27.82 5.20 -22.41
C ASP A 436 27.66 3.73 -22.82
N SER A 437 26.65 3.48 -23.65
CA SER A 437 26.49 2.26 -24.41
C SER A 437 27.62 2.16 -25.43
N ASP A 438 28.81 1.75 -24.99
CA ASP A 438 29.91 1.22 -25.82
C ASP A 438 31.07 0.80 -24.90
N GLU A 439 30.84 -0.15 -23.98
CA GLU A 439 31.92 -1.01 -23.46
C GLU A 439 31.30 -2.22 -22.73
N TYR A 440 31.14 -3.30 -23.49
CA TYR A 440 31.03 -4.65 -22.95
C TYR A 440 32.43 -5.06 -22.48
N GLU A 441 32.74 -4.94 -21.19
CA GLU A 441 33.70 -5.83 -20.52
C GLU A 441 33.66 -5.70 -18.98
N GLU A 442 33.66 -6.88 -18.35
CA GLU A 442 33.99 -7.22 -16.97
C GLU A 442 32.94 -7.23 -15.84
N GLU A 443 33.06 -8.31 -15.08
CA GLU A 443 32.06 -9.05 -14.31
C GLU A 443 32.35 -8.94 -12.79
N ASN A 444 32.92 -7.84 -12.30
CA ASN A 444 33.62 -7.86 -11.00
C ASN A 444 33.19 -6.88 -9.89
N GLU A 445 32.23 -5.95 -10.09
CA GLU A 445 31.94 -4.94 -9.04
C GLU A 445 30.86 -5.34 -8.01
N TRP A 446 30.14 -6.44 -8.18
CA TRP A 446 29.13 -6.90 -7.20
C TRP A 446 29.73 -7.52 -5.91
N ARG A 447 31.05 -7.65 -5.80
CA ARG A 447 31.72 -8.32 -4.67
C ARG A 447 32.02 -7.43 -3.47
N GLU A 448 31.97 -6.10 -3.58
CA GLU A 448 32.47 -5.21 -2.50
C GLU A 448 31.39 -4.59 -1.58
N LEU A 449 30.10 -4.86 -1.81
CA LEU A 449 29.01 -4.28 -0.99
C LEU A 449 28.17 -5.32 -0.21
N SER A 450 28.82 -6.37 0.30
CA SER A 450 28.24 -7.12 1.41
C SER A 450 28.24 -6.26 2.68
N PRO A 451 27.13 -6.16 3.44
CA PRO A 451 27.14 -5.46 4.72
C PRO A 451 28.13 -6.16 5.64
N SER A 452 29.08 -5.40 6.16
CA SER A 452 29.98 -5.90 7.20
C SER A 452 29.13 -6.45 8.35
N PRO A 453 29.45 -7.63 8.91
CA PRO A 453 28.70 -8.19 10.03
C PRO A 453 28.70 -7.20 11.20
N PRO A 454 27.66 -7.22 12.07
CA PRO A 454 27.56 -6.30 13.20
C PRO A 454 28.86 -6.32 14.02
N ARG A 455 29.38 -5.13 14.33
CA ARG A 455 30.66 -4.92 15.03
C ARG A 455 30.78 -5.89 16.21
N LEU A 456 31.85 -6.70 16.20
CA LEU A 456 32.26 -7.74 17.15
C LEU A 456 32.26 -7.37 18.64
N ALA A 457 32.00 -6.11 19.01
CA ALA A 457 32.01 -5.64 20.40
C ALA A 457 30.84 -6.19 21.24
N THR A 458 29.67 -6.42 20.65
CA THR A 458 28.48 -6.87 21.41
C THR A 458 28.50 -8.39 21.68
N LEU A 459 29.15 -9.17 20.80
CA LEU A 459 29.28 -10.63 20.96
C LEU A 459 30.29 -11.01 22.05
N HIS A 460 31.39 -10.24 22.21
CA HIS A 460 32.37 -10.46 23.27
C HIS A 460 31.80 -10.18 24.68
N MET A 461 30.94 -9.16 24.82
CA MET A 461 30.25 -8.88 26.09
C MET A 461 29.19 -9.92 26.44
N PHE A 462 28.52 -10.50 25.44
CA PHE A 462 27.52 -11.56 25.64
C PHE A 462 28.18 -12.90 25.97
N MET A 463 29.25 -13.28 25.25
CA MET A 463 30.04 -14.49 25.52
C MET A 463 30.75 -14.45 26.88
N ALA A 464 31.27 -13.29 27.31
CA ALA A 464 31.89 -13.13 28.63
C ALA A 464 30.88 -13.19 29.80
N ARG A 465 29.61 -12.84 29.55
CA ARG A 465 28.51 -13.02 30.52
C ARG A 465 28.02 -14.46 30.57
N MET A 466 28.01 -15.16 29.43
CA MET A 466 27.59 -16.56 29.34
C MET A 466 28.64 -17.52 29.94
N GLN A 467 29.94 -17.24 29.77
CA GLN A 467 31.02 -18.01 30.40
C GLN A 467 31.07 -17.87 31.92
N ARG A 468 30.66 -16.71 32.49
CA ARG A 468 30.51 -16.56 33.96
C ARG A 468 29.26 -17.26 34.51
N ALA A 469 28.20 -17.38 33.70
CA ALA A 469 26.98 -18.08 34.09
C ALA A 469 27.11 -19.62 33.99
N LEU A 470 27.92 -20.12 33.05
CA LEU A 470 28.14 -21.57 32.83
C LEU A 470 29.34 -22.14 33.61
N GLY A 471 30.25 -21.29 34.11
CA GLY A 471 31.41 -21.69 34.91
C GLY A 471 31.12 -22.00 36.39
N GLN A 472 29.87 -21.94 36.85
CA GLN A 472 29.49 -22.28 38.24
C GLN A 472 28.71 -23.59 38.40
N GLN A 473 28.51 -24.39 37.33
CA GLN A 473 27.68 -25.60 37.41
C GLN A 473 28.31 -26.95 37.04
N PHE A 474 29.59 -27.01 36.63
CA PHE A 474 30.27 -28.30 36.43
C PHE A 474 31.71 -28.25 36.91
N GLY A 475 31.88 -28.46 38.21
CA GLY A 475 33.16 -28.81 38.82
C GLY A 475 33.24 -30.31 39.07
N SER A 476 34.43 -30.86 38.81
CA SER A 476 34.98 -32.15 39.24
C SER A 476 34.76 -33.41 38.37
N ASN A 477 35.89 -34.07 38.14
CA ASN A 477 36.14 -35.43 37.67
C ASN A 477 36.10 -35.69 36.17
N TRP A 478 37.24 -35.55 35.50
CA TRP A 478 37.77 -36.53 34.53
C TRP A 478 39.30 -36.37 34.43
N ASP A 479 40.02 -37.05 35.33
CA ASP A 479 41.41 -37.46 35.13
C ASP A 479 41.45 -39.00 35.27
N GLN A 480 42.25 -39.66 34.43
CA GLN A 480 42.50 -41.11 34.29
C GLN A 480 41.67 -41.85 33.23
N ASN A 481 42.11 -41.82 31.96
CA ASN A 481 42.94 -42.87 31.33
C ASN A 481 43.17 -42.57 29.84
#